data_AF-A0A962JFX8-F1
#
_entry.id   AF-A0A962JFX8-F1
#
_cell.length_a   1.000
_cell.length_b   1.000
_cell.length_c   1.000
_cell.angle_alpha   90.00
_cell.angle_beta   90.00
_cell.angle_gamma   90.00
#
_symmetry.space_group_name_H-M   'P 1'
#
loop_
_entity.id
_entity.type
_entity.pdbx_description
1 polymer ?
#
loop_
_entity_poly.entity_id
_entity_poly.type
_entity_poly.pdbx_seq_one_letter_code
_entity_poly.pdbx_strand_id
1 'polypeptide(L)'
;VAHFHKFTPEFGQQSRSYFANLFDTLQKPIDAAEQEILYFFPAPDGEYDNYQALLTDARMSMTAEGIYDPKMISILKKVRCKHEPNNSECSNDKE
;
A
#
# COMPACT_ATOMS: atom_id res chain seq x y z
N VAL A 1 -10.98 26.30 -23.88
CA VAL A 1 -11.14 26.61 -25.33
C VAL A 1 -9.76 26.71 -25.95
N ALA A 2 -9.45 25.93 -26.98
CA ALA A 2 -8.14 26.00 -27.64
C ALA A 2 -8.12 27.10 -28.71
N HIS A 3 -7.15 28.01 -28.65
CA HIS A 3 -7.00 29.13 -29.60
C HIS A 3 -6.21 28.72 -30.84
N PHE A 4 -6.78 27.82 -31.67
CA PHE A 4 -6.08 27.25 -32.83
C PHE A 4 -5.54 28.29 -33.83
N HIS A 5 -6.19 29.44 -33.98
CA HIS A 5 -5.73 30.52 -34.86
C HIS A 5 -4.42 31.19 -34.41
N LYS A 6 -3.96 30.96 -33.18
CA LYS A 6 -2.70 31.50 -32.65
C LYS A 6 -1.50 30.59 -32.87
N PHE A 7 -1.71 29.40 -33.43
CA PHE A 7 -0.68 28.39 -33.61
C PHE A 7 -0.61 27.94 -35.08
N THR A 8 0.56 27.48 -35.51
CA THR A 8 0.70 26.89 -36.85
C THR A 8 -0.07 25.57 -36.92
N PRO A 9 -0.52 25.13 -38.12
CA PRO A 9 -1.20 23.85 -38.28
C PRO A 9 -0.42 22.65 -37.71
N GLU A 10 0.92 22.72 -37.74
CA GLU A 10 1.82 21.67 -37.29
C GLU A 10 2.09 21.70 -35.78
N PHE A 11 1.84 22.82 -35.12
CA PHE A 11 2.20 23.05 -33.71
C PHE A 11 1.67 21.95 -32.79
N GLY A 12 0.42 21.52 -32.99
CA GLY A 12 -0.18 20.48 -32.16
C GLY A 12 0.56 19.15 -32.26
N GLN A 13 1.00 18.77 -33.45
CA GLN A 13 1.76 17.54 -33.64
C GLN A 13 3.20 17.67 -33.14
N GLN A 14 3.84 18.81 -33.38
CA GLN A 14 5.19 19.11 -32.89
C GLN A 14 5.25 19.11 -31.36
N SER A 15 4.27 19.71 -30.70
CA SER A 15 4.15 19.71 -29.24
C SER A 15 4.02 18.29 -28.68
N ARG A 16 3.14 17.46 -29.25
CA ARG A 16 3.00 16.04 -28.85
C ARG A 16 4.30 15.27 -29.03
N SER A 17 4.96 15.40 -30.18
CA SER A 17 6.24 14.73 -30.44
C SER A 17 7.35 15.20 -29.50
N TYR A 18 7.42 16.51 -29.20
CA TYR A 18 8.36 17.06 -28.24
C TYR A 18 8.20 16.43 -26.84
N PHE A 19 6.97 16.41 -26.31
CA PHE A 19 6.72 15.82 -25.01
C PHE A 19 6.87 14.30 -24.99
N ALA A 20 6.47 13.60 -26.06
CA ALA A 20 6.65 12.16 -26.18
C ALA A 20 8.14 11.76 -26.14
N ASN A 21 9.01 12.54 -26.79
CA ASN A 21 10.46 12.29 -26.77
C ASN A 21 11.10 12.52 -25.39
N LEU A 22 10.43 13.22 -24.48
CA LEU A 22 10.89 13.43 -23.12
C LEU A 22 10.48 12.31 -22.17
N PHE A 23 9.56 11.42 -22.58
CA PHE A 23 8.98 10.39 -21.72
C PHE A 23 10.04 9.58 -20.96
N ASP A 24 10.98 8.97 -21.67
CA ASP A 24 12.04 8.15 -21.06
C ASP A 24 12.95 8.95 -20.12
N THR A 25 13.13 10.24 -20.38
CA THR A 25 13.95 11.10 -19.51
C THR A 25 13.19 11.47 -18.23
N LEU A 26 11.90 11.78 -18.35
CA LEU A 26 11.03 12.14 -17.23
C LEU A 26 10.67 10.93 -16.37
N GLN A 27 10.74 9.72 -16.92
CA GLN A 27 10.45 8.49 -16.18
C GLN A 27 11.58 8.12 -15.20
N LYS A 28 12.84 8.38 -15.53
CA LYS A 28 14.01 8.06 -14.69
C LYS A 28 13.92 8.55 -13.23
N PRO A 29 13.57 9.82 -12.92
CA PRO A 29 13.43 10.26 -11.53
C PRO A 29 12.25 9.58 -10.81
N ILE A 30 11.19 9.20 -11.55
CA ILE A 30 10.06 8.45 -10.98
C ILE A 30 10.55 7.06 -10.58
N ASP A 31 11.22 6.35 -11.48
CA ASP A 31 11.76 5.01 -11.19
C ASP A 31 12.77 5.03 -10.03
N ALA A 32 13.62 6.06 -9.97
CA ALA A 32 14.57 6.24 -8.87
C ALA A 32 13.85 6.48 -7.54
N ALA A 33 12.85 7.35 -7.52
CA ALA A 33 12.04 7.60 -6.33
C ALA A 33 11.26 6.34 -5.90
N GLU A 34 10.74 5.55 -6.84
CA GLU A 34 10.08 4.28 -6.55
C GLU A 34 11.02 3.25 -5.90
N GLN A 35 12.30 3.22 -6.30
CA GLN A 35 13.30 2.35 -5.68
C GLN A 35 13.68 2.79 -4.26
N GLU A 36 13.56 4.09 -3.95
CA GLU A 36 13.73 4.62 -2.59
C GLU A 36 12.53 4.31 -1.69
N ILE A 37 11.37 3.95 -2.25
CA ILE A 37 10.22 3.49 -1.48
C ILE A 37 10.56 2.13 -0.89
N LEU A 38 10.99 2.15 0.36
CA LEU A 38 11.08 0.95 1.17
C LEU A 38 9.64 0.53 1.53
N TYR A 39 9.10 -0.44 0.80
CA TYR A 39 7.89 -1.15 1.19
C TYR A 39 8.21 -1.94 2.47
N PHE A 40 8.06 -1.28 3.61
CA PHE A 40 8.27 -1.91 4.91
C PHE A 40 7.07 -2.79 5.27
N PHE A 41 6.88 -3.88 4.52
CA PHE A 41 5.99 -4.96 4.90
C PHE A 41 6.55 -6.31 4.44
N PRO A 42 7.22 -7.07 5.35
CA PRO A 42 7.50 -6.73 6.74
C PRO A 42 8.46 -5.54 6.90
N ALA A 43 8.41 -4.87 8.04
CA ALA A 43 9.46 -3.93 8.41
C ALA A 43 10.82 -4.68 8.50
N PRO A 44 11.90 -4.16 7.87
CA PRO A 44 13.20 -4.83 7.74
C PRO A 44 14.04 -4.76 9.03
N ASP A 45 13.56 -4.03 10.04
CA ASP A 45 14.15 -3.90 11.37
C ASP A 45 13.85 -5.10 12.28
N GLY A 46 13.12 -6.11 11.79
CA GLY A 46 12.75 -7.28 12.61
C GLY A 46 11.60 -6.99 13.58
N GLU A 47 10.90 -5.87 13.44
CA GLU A 47 9.74 -5.53 14.26
C GLU A 47 8.43 -6.18 13.81
N TYR A 48 8.48 -7.11 12.85
CA TYR A 48 7.30 -7.79 12.34
C TYR A 48 6.43 -8.39 13.46
N ASP A 49 7.05 -9.05 14.44
CA ASP A 49 6.32 -9.66 15.55
C ASP A 49 5.68 -8.62 16.48
N ASN A 50 6.37 -7.50 16.73
CA ASN A 50 5.82 -6.37 17.49
C ASN A 50 4.64 -5.73 16.76
N TYR A 51 4.74 -5.62 15.43
CA TYR A 51 3.68 -5.10 14.61
C TYR A 51 2.46 -6.04 14.59
N GLN A 52 2.66 -7.36 14.51
CA GLN A 52 1.56 -8.33 14.65
C GLN A 52 0.90 -8.25 16.03
N ALA A 53 1.69 -8.06 17.10
CA ALA A 53 1.15 -7.85 18.44
C ALA A 53 0.30 -6.56 18.52
N LEU A 54 0.81 -5.44 17.99
CA LEU A 54 0.07 -4.17 17.91
C LEU A 54 -1.26 -4.33 17.16
N LEU A 55 -1.24 -5.02 16.02
CA LEU A 55 -2.45 -5.27 15.24
C LEU A 55 -3.46 -6.14 15.99
N THR A 56 -2.98 -7.10 16.79
CA THR A 56 -3.84 -7.95 17.63
C THR A 56 -4.51 -7.10 18.72
N ASP A 57 -3.76 -6.27 19.42
CA ASP A 57 -4.28 -5.36 20.45
C ASP A 57 -5.30 -4.37 19.88
N ALA A 58 -5.05 -3.84 18.67
CA ALA A 58 -5.99 -2.98 17.97
C ALA A 58 -7.31 -3.70 17.64
N ARG A 59 -7.25 -4.95 17.17
CA ARG A 59 -8.46 -5.78 16.94
C ARG A 59 -9.25 -5.99 18.23
N MET A 60 -8.56 -6.22 19.34
CA MET A 60 -9.21 -6.38 20.64
C MET A 60 -9.90 -5.10 21.12
N SER A 61 -9.26 -3.94 20.99
CA SER A 61 -9.87 -2.64 21.34
C SER A 61 -11.13 -2.38 20.50
N MET A 62 -11.03 -2.52 19.17
CA MET A 62 -12.16 -2.31 18.28
C MET A 62 -13.31 -3.30 18.52
N THR A 63 -13.01 -4.52 18.95
CA THR A 63 -14.03 -5.50 19.35
C THR A 63 -14.70 -5.09 20.67
N ALA A 64 -13.91 -4.63 21.65
CA ALA A 64 -14.44 -4.14 22.93
C ALA A 64 -15.30 -2.87 22.78
N GLU A 65 -14.95 -2.01 21.83
CA GLU A 65 -15.72 -0.81 21.45
C GLU A 65 -16.99 -1.14 20.64
N GLY A 66 -17.18 -2.41 20.24
CA GLY A 66 -18.33 -2.85 19.45
C GLY A 66 -18.24 -2.49 17.96
N ILE A 67 -17.08 -2.03 17.49
CA ILE A 67 -16.82 -1.76 16.07
C ILE A 67 -16.70 -3.08 15.29
N TYR A 68 -16.03 -4.07 15.89
CA TYR A 68 -15.91 -5.41 15.33
C TYR A 68 -16.83 -6.40 16.04
N ASP A 69 -17.44 -7.28 15.25
CA ASP A 69 -18.22 -8.39 15.76
C ASP A 69 -17.28 -9.48 16.33
N PRO A 70 -17.48 -9.94 17.58
CA PRO A 70 -16.61 -10.94 18.21
C PRO A 70 -16.56 -12.27 17.47
N LYS A 71 -17.68 -12.69 16.88
CA LYS A 71 -17.74 -13.95 16.13
C LYS A 71 -16.98 -13.85 14.81
N MET A 72 -17.07 -12.70 14.13
CA MET A 72 -16.27 -12.40 12.93
C MET A 72 -14.77 -12.49 13.26
N ILE A 73 -14.32 -11.85 14.33
CA ILE A 73 -12.90 -11.83 14.71
C ILE A 73 -12.40 -13.24 15.03
N SER A 74 -13.17 -14.03 15.77
CA SER A 74 -12.82 -15.44 16.04
C SER A 74 -12.68 -16.28 14.77
N ILE A 75 -13.52 -16.07 13.76
CA ILE A 75 -13.40 -16.75 12.45
C ILE A 75 -12.14 -16.30 11.73
N LEU A 76 -11.88 -15.00 11.67
CA LEU A 76 -10.71 -14.46 10.97
C LEU A 76 -9.40 -14.91 11.63
N LYS A 77 -9.34 -14.98 12.96
CA LYS A 77 -8.21 -15.55 13.71
C LYS A 77 -7.91 -16.98 13.25
N LYS A 78 -8.93 -17.84 13.16
CA LYS A 78 -8.76 -19.23 12.66
C LYS A 78 -8.21 -19.27 11.24
N VAL A 79 -8.64 -18.37 10.37
CA VAL A 79 -8.12 -18.27 8.99
C VAL A 79 -6.65 -17.85 9.02
N ARG A 80 -6.29 -16.80 9.78
CA ARG A 80 -4.90 -16.33 9.89
C ARG A 80 -3.98 -17.41 10.44
N CYS A 81 -4.38 -18.09 11.51
CA CYS A 81 -3.61 -19.19 12.10
C CYS A 81 -3.51 -20.44 11.23
N LYS A 82 -4.43 -20.63 10.28
CA LYS A 82 -4.30 -21.68 9.28
C LYS A 82 -3.24 -21.34 8.23
N HIS A 83 -3.09 -20.07 7.88
CA HIS A 83 -2.09 -19.62 6.91
C HIS A 83 -0.71 -19.47 7.55
N GLU A 84 -0.63 -18.81 8.70
CA GLU A 84 0.61 -18.53 9.43
C GLU A 84 0.50 -19.04 10.88
N PRO A 85 0.74 -20.34 11.12
CA PRO A 85 0.55 -20.95 12.45
C PRO A 85 1.57 -20.47 13.49
N ASN A 86 2.68 -19.87 13.06
CA ASN A 86 3.74 -19.37 13.94
C ASN A 86 3.45 -17.98 14.50
N ASN A 87 2.38 -17.30 14.07
CA ASN A 87 2.01 -16.00 14.61
C ASN A 87 1.67 -16.10 16.10
N SER A 88 2.09 -15.10 16.87
CA SER A 88 1.89 -15.05 18.33
C SER A 88 0.40 -15.05 18.74
N GLU A 89 -0.50 -14.55 17.90
CA GLU A 89 -1.95 -14.60 18.13
C GLU A 89 -2.53 -16.04 18.18
N CYS A 90 -1.82 -17.02 17.60
CA CYS A 90 -2.33 -18.39 17.45
C CYS A 90 -2.10 -19.29 18.67
N SER A 91 -1.17 -18.91 19.55
CA SER A 91 -0.89 -19.58 20.82
C SER A 91 -1.52 -18.86 22.02
N ASN A 92 -2.19 -17.73 21.78
CA ASN A 92 -2.72 -16.85 22.80
C ASN A 92 -4.25 -16.74 22.69
N ASP A 93 -4.97 -16.97 23.79
CA ASP A 93 -6.44 -16.90 23.85
C ASP A 93 -6.99 -15.48 24.15
N LYS A 94 -6.18 -14.44 23.96
CA LYS A 94 -6.65 -13.04 24.11
C LYS A 94 -7.70 -12.64 23.08
N GLU A 95 -7.64 -13.18 21.86
CA GLU A 95 -8.52 -12.89 20.71
C GLU A 95 -9.53 -14.00 20.40
#